data_AF-Q6CIM5-F1
#
_entry.id   AF-Q6CIM5-F1
#
_cell.length_a   1.000
_cell.length_b   1.000
_cell.length_c   1.000
_cell.angle_alpha   90.00
_cell.angle_beta   90.00
_cell.angle_gamma   90.00
#
_symmetry.space_group_name_H-M   'P 1'
#
loop_
_entity.id
_entity.type
_entity.pdbx_description
1 polymer ?
#
loop_
_entity_poly.entity_id
_entity_poly.type
_entity_poly.pdbx_seq_one_letter_code
_entity_poly.pdbx_strand_id
1 'polypeptide(L)'
;MALKVFVQSTFDKMVLLVFCFFSIFLVNKDFLHLGILSTTHREMLEKVINATLQALNSIDMYNKIVKQVPVLLPPKLLTQELRKLPKWRLMENELVRDYKFRDFEETWSFLNKVAMRSHLWGHHPTITTTYNRVQFRLTTHDVSGISDADIMMASRIEKYIKQIDPKKGILIGDK
;
A
#
# COMPACT_ATOMS: atom_id res chain seq x y z
N MET A 1 -15.22 28.66 -24.19
CA MET A 1 -14.40 28.41 -22.98
C MET A 1 -15.13 28.78 -21.69
N ALA A 2 -15.87 29.89 -21.64
CA ALA A 2 -16.63 30.34 -20.46
C ALA A 2 -17.75 29.39 -19.97
N LEU A 3 -18.45 28.68 -20.89
CA LEU A 3 -19.56 27.79 -20.52
C LEU A 3 -19.09 26.53 -19.74
N LYS A 4 -17.88 26.02 -20.03
CA LYS A 4 -17.30 24.85 -19.32
C LYS A 4 -16.87 25.19 -17.89
N VAL A 5 -16.34 26.40 -17.68
CA VAL A 5 -15.94 26.88 -16.34
C VAL A 5 -17.15 27.16 -15.46
N PHE A 6 -18.25 27.66 -16.05
CA PHE A 6 -19.51 27.91 -15.34
C PHE A 6 -20.18 26.61 -14.89
N VAL A 7 -20.22 25.58 -15.75
CA VAL A 7 -20.77 24.25 -15.41
C VAL A 7 -19.92 23.53 -14.36
N GLN A 8 -18.58 23.66 -14.41
CA GLN A 8 -17.71 23.07 -13.38
C GLN A 8 -17.88 23.77 -12.03
N SER A 9 -18.01 25.10 -12.01
CA SER A 9 -18.20 25.90 -10.79
C SER A 9 -19.56 25.65 -10.11
N THR A 10 -20.63 25.48 -10.88
CA THR A 10 -21.93 25.08 -10.34
C THR A 10 -21.95 23.62 -9.90
N PHE A 11 -21.21 22.74 -10.58
CA PHE A 11 -21.04 21.35 -10.17
C PHE A 11 -20.25 21.22 -8.86
N ASP A 12 -19.15 21.96 -8.71
CA ASP A 12 -18.33 21.95 -7.50
C ASP A 12 -19.07 22.56 -6.30
N LYS A 13 -19.89 23.60 -6.52
CA LYS A 13 -20.78 24.17 -5.50
C LYS A 13 -21.94 23.24 -5.14
N MET A 14 -22.48 22.48 -6.09
CA MET A 14 -23.46 21.43 -5.82
C MET A 14 -22.86 20.27 -5.03
N VAL A 15 -21.63 19.85 -5.35
CA VAL A 15 -20.93 18.78 -4.61
C VAL A 15 -20.65 19.25 -3.18
N LEU A 16 -20.17 20.47 -2.96
CA LEU A 16 -19.99 21.01 -1.61
C LEU A 16 -21.33 21.15 -0.84
N LEU A 17 -22.42 21.57 -1.49
CA LEU A 17 -23.74 21.61 -0.87
C LEU A 17 -24.25 20.20 -0.53
N VAL A 18 -24.08 19.23 -1.43
CA VAL A 18 -24.45 17.84 -1.20
C VAL A 18 -23.63 17.27 -0.05
N PHE A 19 -22.33 17.58 0.07
CA PHE A 19 -21.49 17.20 1.21
C PHE A 19 -21.89 17.90 2.53
N CYS A 20 -22.28 19.18 2.50
CA CYS A 20 -22.76 19.91 3.68
C CYS A 20 -24.15 19.39 4.14
N PHE A 21 -25.06 19.10 3.21
CA PHE A 21 -26.34 18.46 3.52
C PHE A 21 -26.18 16.99 3.93
N PHE A 22 -25.21 16.26 3.35
CA PHE A 22 -24.84 14.90 3.77
C PHE A 22 -24.25 14.86 5.18
N SER A 23 -23.48 15.88 5.56
CA SER A 23 -22.89 15.95 6.90
C SER A 23 -23.95 16.18 7.98
N ILE A 24 -25.04 16.90 7.66
CA ILE A 24 -26.20 17.05 8.56
C ILE A 24 -27.00 15.73 8.64
N PHE A 25 -27.12 14.98 7.54
CA PHE A 25 -27.85 13.71 7.49
C PHE A 25 -27.09 12.52 8.11
N LEU A 26 -25.76 12.47 7.98
CA LEU A 26 -24.91 11.41 8.55
C LEU A 26 -24.80 11.47 10.07
N VAL A 27 -24.97 12.66 10.66
CA VAL A 27 -24.84 12.85 12.12
C VAL A 27 -26.14 12.49 12.86
N ASN A 28 -27.28 12.38 12.18
CA ASN A 28 -28.56 12.14 12.84
C ASN A 28 -29.42 11.10 12.08
N LYS A 29 -29.28 9.81 12.45
CA LYS A 29 -30.07 8.69 11.86
C LYS A 29 -31.58 8.86 12.01
N ASP A 30 -32.02 9.72 12.92
CA ASP A 30 -33.43 9.97 13.21
C ASP A 30 -34.16 10.75 12.10
N PHE A 31 -33.42 11.41 11.19
CA PHE A 31 -34.03 12.18 10.09
C PHE A 31 -34.74 11.30 9.05
N LEU A 32 -34.30 10.03 8.89
CA LEU A 32 -34.95 9.09 7.98
C LEU A 32 -36.36 8.73 8.48
N HIS A 33 -36.62 8.79 9.79
CA HIS A 33 -37.89 8.36 10.40
C HIS A 33 -38.96 9.45 10.50
N LEU A 34 -38.67 10.71 10.17
CA LEU A 34 -39.58 11.86 10.33
C LEU A 34 -40.77 11.90 9.35
N GLY A 35 -40.95 10.90 8.48
CA GLY A 35 -42.13 10.80 7.60
C GLY A 35 -42.21 11.83 6.46
N ILE A 36 -41.20 12.68 6.31
CA ILE A 36 -41.16 13.78 5.31
C ILE A 36 -40.77 13.27 3.90
N LEU A 37 -40.14 12.10 3.81
CA LEU A 37 -39.65 11.53 2.55
C LEU A 37 -40.53 10.37 2.10
N SER A 38 -40.78 10.28 0.78
CA SER A 38 -41.42 9.10 0.21
C SER A 38 -40.55 7.86 0.40
N THR A 39 -41.17 6.67 0.40
CA THR A 39 -40.49 5.38 0.55
C THR A 39 -39.33 5.21 -0.45
N THR A 40 -39.52 5.63 -1.69
CA THR A 40 -38.51 5.61 -2.75
C THR A 40 -37.29 6.50 -2.46
N HIS A 41 -37.48 7.68 -1.88
CA HIS A 41 -36.37 8.56 -1.51
C HIS A 41 -35.59 8.00 -0.31
N ARG A 42 -36.27 7.36 0.65
CA ARG A 42 -35.61 6.69 1.78
C ARG A 42 -34.71 5.54 1.32
N GLU A 43 -35.21 4.67 0.44
CA GLU A 43 -34.42 3.56 -0.12
C GLU A 43 -33.20 4.04 -0.91
N MET A 44 -33.36 5.13 -1.67
CA MET A 44 -32.24 5.73 -2.42
C MET A 44 -31.16 6.26 -1.47
N LEU A 45 -31.56 6.98 -0.42
CA LEU A 45 -30.62 7.51 0.58
C LEU A 45 -29.93 6.39 1.36
N GLU A 46 -30.64 5.33 1.75
CA GLU A 46 -30.04 4.17 2.40
C GLU A 46 -29.01 3.48 1.51
N LYS A 47 -29.28 3.33 0.21
CA LYS A 47 -28.30 2.78 -0.75
C LYS A 47 -27.05 3.64 -0.84
N VAL A 48 -27.20 4.96 -0.92
CA VAL A 48 -26.04 5.89 -0.99
C VAL A 48 -25.25 5.88 0.32
N ILE A 49 -25.92 5.89 1.48
CA ILE A 49 -25.28 5.81 2.79
C ILE A 49 -24.51 4.50 2.92
N ASN A 50 -25.11 3.35 2.57
CA ASN A 50 -24.45 2.05 2.66
C ASN A 50 -23.26 1.94 1.70
N ALA A 51 -23.38 2.43 0.46
CA ALA A 51 -22.27 2.48 -0.48
C ALA A 51 -21.12 3.38 0.03
N THR A 52 -21.47 4.52 0.64
CA THR A 52 -20.49 5.44 1.23
C THR A 52 -19.81 4.82 2.45
N LEU A 53 -20.55 4.16 3.34
CA LEU A 53 -20.00 3.43 4.49
C LEU A 53 -19.11 2.27 4.04
N GLN A 54 -19.49 1.55 2.99
CA GLN A 54 -18.66 0.50 2.40
C GLN A 54 -17.34 1.05 1.85
N ALA A 55 -17.38 2.21 1.19
CA ALA A 55 -16.19 2.91 0.69
C ALA A 55 -15.33 3.51 1.82
N LEU A 56 -15.94 4.02 2.89
CA LEU A 56 -15.20 4.51 4.06
C LEU A 56 -14.55 3.36 4.85
N ASN A 57 -15.22 2.23 5.00
CA ASN A 57 -14.66 1.05 5.64
C ASN A 57 -13.49 0.44 4.85
N SER A 58 -13.48 0.56 3.52
CA SER A 58 -12.33 0.13 2.71
C SER A 58 -11.13 1.08 2.83
N ILE A 59 -11.38 2.36 3.16
CA ILE A 59 -10.34 3.35 3.52
C ILE A 59 -9.84 3.11 4.94
N ASP A 60 -10.71 2.81 5.91
CA ASP A 60 -10.28 2.53 7.29
C ASP A 60 -9.49 1.21 7.39
N MET A 61 -9.78 0.24 6.52
CA MET A 61 -8.95 -0.96 6.33
C MET A 61 -7.54 -0.63 5.83
N TYR A 62 -7.34 0.46 5.07
CA TYR A 62 -6.00 0.92 4.67
C TYR A 62 -5.18 1.39 5.88
N ASN A 63 -5.83 1.98 6.88
CA ASN A 63 -5.18 2.48 8.10
C ASN A 63 -5.08 1.43 9.23
N LYS A 64 -5.87 0.34 9.16
CA LYS A 64 -5.78 -0.78 10.10
C LYS A 64 -4.73 -1.79 9.64
N ILE A 65 -3.48 -1.36 9.62
CA ILE A 65 -2.34 -2.28 9.49
C ILE A 65 -2.34 -3.17 10.74
N VAL A 66 -2.79 -4.41 10.60
CA VAL A 66 -2.60 -5.43 11.63
C VAL A 66 -1.11 -5.80 11.59
N LYS A 67 -0.30 -5.05 12.32
CA LYS A 67 1.13 -5.31 12.48
C LYS A 67 1.26 -6.67 13.17
N GLN A 68 1.69 -7.70 12.43
CA GLN A 68 2.04 -8.97 13.04
C GLN A 68 3.21 -8.73 13.99
N VAL A 69 3.17 -9.32 15.18
CA VAL A 69 4.28 -9.24 16.14
C VAL A 69 5.44 -10.00 15.53
N PRO A 70 6.54 -9.32 15.17
CA PRO A 70 7.66 -10.00 14.52
C PRO A 70 8.33 -10.96 15.48
N VAL A 71 8.76 -12.11 14.96
CA VAL A 71 9.48 -13.14 15.74
C VAL A 71 10.92 -13.20 15.25
N LEU A 72 11.86 -12.92 16.16
CA LEU A 72 13.30 -13.05 15.89
C LEU A 72 13.62 -14.48 15.46
N LEU A 73 14.35 -14.63 14.36
CA LEU A 73 14.70 -15.95 13.83
C LEU A 73 15.96 -16.50 14.52
N PRO A 74 15.90 -17.72 15.10
CA PRO A 74 17.08 -18.40 15.58
C PRO A 74 18.07 -18.66 14.43
N PRO A 75 19.39 -18.71 14.68
CA PRO A 75 20.41 -18.88 13.63
C PRO A 75 20.17 -20.07 12.69
N LYS A 76 19.71 -21.21 13.24
CA LYS A 76 19.40 -22.41 12.47
C LYS A 76 18.25 -22.17 11.47
N LEU A 77 17.18 -21.52 11.91
CA LEU A 77 16.02 -21.24 11.07
C LEU A 77 16.35 -20.15 10.04
N LEU A 78 17.06 -19.10 10.44
CA LEU A 78 17.56 -18.07 9.52
C LEU A 78 18.38 -18.71 8.38
N THR A 79 19.29 -19.61 8.71
CA THR A 79 20.10 -20.34 7.71
C THR A 79 19.22 -21.14 6.74
N GLN A 80 18.14 -21.76 7.23
CA GLN A 80 17.21 -22.52 6.40
C GLN A 80 16.40 -21.62 5.47
N GLU A 81 15.92 -20.48 5.95
CA GLU A 81 15.17 -19.53 5.13
C GLU A 81 16.05 -18.87 4.07
N LEU A 82 17.32 -18.54 4.40
CA LEU A 82 18.26 -17.96 3.43
C LEU A 82 18.58 -18.90 2.26
N ARG A 83 18.50 -20.22 2.43
CA ARG A 83 18.63 -21.17 1.32
C ARG A 83 17.55 -20.98 0.24
N LYS A 84 16.37 -20.46 0.61
CA LYS A 84 15.27 -20.16 -0.31
C LYS A 84 15.45 -18.79 -0.99
N LEU A 85 16.37 -17.97 -0.49
CA LEU A 85 16.65 -16.60 -0.92
C LEU A 85 18.14 -16.46 -1.32
N PRO A 86 18.65 -17.25 -2.27
CA PRO A 86 20.09 -17.42 -2.49
C PRO A 86 20.85 -16.15 -2.92
N LYS A 87 20.12 -15.10 -3.35
CA LYS A 87 20.71 -13.82 -3.74
C LYS A 87 20.77 -12.80 -2.60
N TRP A 88 20.05 -13.04 -1.52
CA TRP A 88 20.07 -12.22 -0.31
C TRP A 88 21.23 -12.64 0.58
N ARG A 89 21.92 -11.65 1.14
CA ARG A 89 23.10 -11.86 1.99
C ARG A 89 22.83 -11.30 3.38
N LEU A 90 23.28 -12.01 4.41
CA LEU A 90 23.32 -11.47 5.76
C LEU A 90 24.59 -10.62 5.91
N MET A 91 24.44 -9.32 6.15
CA MET A 91 25.54 -8.38 6.39
C MET A 91 25.18 -7.52 7.59
N GLU A 92 26.04 -7.45 8.60
CA GLU A 92 25.86 -6.56 9.76
C GLU A 92 24.47 -6.66 10.44
N ASN A 93 23.94 -7.89 10.54
CA ASN A 93 22.60 -8.17 11.10
C ASN A 93 21.42 -7.62 10.27
N GLU A 94 21.65 -7.36 8.98
CA GLU A 94 20.64 -7.00 7.99
C GLU A 94 20.65 -7.99 6.81
N LEU A 95 19.49 -8.21 6.20
CA LEU A 95 19.41 -8.87 4.90
C LEU A 95 19.59 -7.86 3.79
N VAL A 96 20.60 -8.07 2.96
CA VAL A 96 21.00 -7.14 1.91
C VAL A 96 20.86 -7.78 0.54
N ARG A 97 20.27 -7.04 -0.39
CA ARG A 97 20.21 -7.43 -1.81
C ARG A 97 20.28 -6.21 -2.72
N ASP A 98 21.14 -6.31 -3.73
CA ASP A 98 21.29 -5.32 -4.79
C ASP A 98 20.54 -5.74 -6.06
N TYR A 99 19.90 -4.77 -6.69
CA TYR A 99 19.23 -4.90 -7.98
C TYR A 99 19.76 -3.85 -8.94
N LYS A 100 19.80 -4.22 -10.23
CA LYS A 100 20.10 -3.30 -11.32
C LYS A 100 19.02 -3.40 -12.39
N PHE A 101 18.37 -2.27 -12.64
CA PHE A 101 17.31 -2.12 -13.64
C PHE A 101 17.88 -1.57 -14.95
N ARG A 102 17.06 -1.52 -16.02
CA ARG A 102 17.52 -0.95 -17.29
C ARG A 102 17.82 0.53 -17.16
N ASP A 103 16.88 1.27 -16.59
CA ASP A 103 16.88 2.73 -16.51
C ASP A 103 16.21 3.22 -15.22
N PHE A 104 16.14 4.55 -15.08
CA PHE A 104 15.53 5.22 -13.92
C PHE A 104 14.02 5.04 -13.84
N GLU A 105 13.33 4.95 -14.98
CA GLU A 105 11.87 4.81 -15.03
C GLU A 105 11.45 3.45 -14.47
N GLU A 106 12.11 2.38 -14.92
CA GLU A 106 11.88 1.04 -14.38
C GLU A 106 12.22 0.94 -12.90
N THR A 107 13.31 1.60 -12.48
CA THR A 107 13.70 1.66 -11.07
C THR A 107 12.59 2.23 -10.21
N TRP A 108 12.05 3.40 -10.57
CA TRP A 108 10.98 4.02 -9.79
C TRP A 108 9.64 3.31 -9.91
N SER A 109 9.33 2.71 -11.07
CA SER A 109 8.16 1.85 -11.23
C SER A 109 8.19 0.68 -10.24
N PHE A 110 9.36 0.06 -10.04
CA PHE A 110 9.55 -1.00 -9.06
C PHE A 110 9.50 -0.48 -7.62
N LEU A 111 10.22 0.60 -7.31
CA LEU A 111 10.27 1.18 -5.97
C LEU A 111 8.88 1.61 -5.47
N ASN A 112 8.07 2.23 -6.34
CA ASN A 112 6.70 2.62 -5.99
C ASN A 112 5.84 1.40 -5.60
N LYS A 113 5.97 0.28 -6.33
CA LYS A 113 5.25 -0.95 -5.98
C LYS A 113 5.68 -1.49 -4.62
N VAL A 114 6.99 -1.50 -4.32
CA VAL A 114 7.48 -1.96 -3.02
C VAL A 114 7.02 -1.04 -1.90
N ALA A 115 7.15 0.29 -2.06
CA ALA A 115 6.76 1.27 -1.04
C ALA A 115 5.27 1.24 -0.70
N MET A 116 4.39 1.14 -1.71
CA MET A 116 2.95 1.04 -1.47
C MET A 116 2.56 -0.25 -0.73
N ARG A 117 3.31 -1.33 -0.97
CA ARG A 117 3.00 -2.66 -0.44
C ARG A 117 3.64 -2.90 0.93
N SER A 118 4.81 -2.33 1.18
CA SER A 118 5.49 -2.38 2.49
C SER A 118 4.60 -1.80 3.59
N HIS A 119 3.88 -0.71 3.29
CA HIS A 119 2.89 -0.14 4.21
C HIS A 119 1.82 -1.17 4.60
N LEU A 120 1.21 -1.84 3.62
CA LEU A 120 0.20 -2.89 3.85
C LEU A 120 0.76 -4.11 4.58
N TRP A 121 2.07 -4.37 4.47
CA TRP A 121 2.72 -5.47 5.18
C TRP A 121 3.12 -5.10 6.61
N GLY A 122 2.99 -3.83 7.01
CA GLY A 122 3.38 -3.35 8.33
C GLY A 122 4.88 -3.46 8.61
N HIS A 123 5.70 -3.54 7.56
CA HIS A 123 7.15 -3.65 7.65
C HIS A 123 7.75 -2.78 6.54
N HIS A 124 8.83 -2.05 6.82
CA HIS A 124 9.43 -1.12 5.85
C HIS A 124 10.89 -1.48 5.60
N PRO A 125 11.33 -1.57 4.33
CA PRO A 125 12.74 -1.76 4.01
C PRO A 125 13.52 -0.45 4.13
N THR A 126 14.83 -0.56 4.39
CA THR A 126 15.77 0.50 4.04
C THR A 126 16.12 0.38 2.56
N ILE A 127 15.97 1.46 1.79
CA ILE A 127 16.21 1.50 0.34
C ILE A 127 17.28 2.54 0.04
N THR A 128 18.34 2.14 -0.66
CA THR A 128 19.33 3.06 -1.24
C THR A 128 19.27 2.95 -2.76
N THR A 129 19.20 4.06 -3.48
CA THR A 129 19.11 4.08 -4.95
C THR A 129 20.13 5.03 -5.58
N THR A 130 20.69 4.65 -6.72
CA THR A 130 21.55 5.47 -7.56
C THR A 130 21.25 5.18 -9.03
N TYR A 131 20.48 6.06 -9.67
CA TYR A 131 19.96 5.89 -11.03
C TYR A 131 19.21 4.56 -11.22
N ASN A 132 19.88 3.53 -11.75
CA ASN A 132 19.29 2.21 -12.02
C ASN A 132 19.75 1.12 -11.05
N ARG A 133 20.46 1.48 -9.98
CA ARG A 133 20.92 0.55 -8.95
C ARG A 133 20.14 0.77 -7.68
N VAL A 134 19.63 -0.30 -7.09
CA VAL A 134 18.87 -0.26 -5.83
C VAL A 134 19.42 -1.30 -4.88
N GLN A 135 19.68 -0.91 -3.65
CA GLN A 135 19.99 -1.81 -2.55
C GLN A 135 18.82 -1.80 -1.57
N PHE A 136 18.34 -2.99 -1.23
CA PHE A 136 17.44 -3.22 -0.09
C PHE A 136 18.26 -3.72 1.09
N ARG A 137 17.97 -3.17 2.27
CA ARG A 137 18.43 -3.69 3.57
C ARG A 137 17.21 -3.90 4.46
N LEU A 138 17.09 -5.10 5.02
CA LEU A 138 15.95 -5.51 5.85
C LEU A 138 16.44 -5.93 7.23
N THR A 139 15.82 -5.35 8.26
CA THR A 139 15.99 -5.76 9.65
C THR A 139 14.75 -5.34 10.42
N THR A 140 14.47 -6.03 11.51
CA THR A 140 13.36 -5.69 12.38
C THR A 140 13.87 -5.06 13.66
N HIS A 141 13.75 -3.73 13.75
CA HIS A 141 14.23 -2.94 14.88
C HIS A 141 13.59 -3.35 16.22
N ASP A 142 12.30 -3.70 16.22
CA ASP A 142 11.55 -4.08 17.44
C ASP A 142 12.16 -5.30 18.14
N VAL A 143 12.83 -6.19 17.40
CA VAL A 143 13.49 -7.40 17.93
C VAL A 143 15.01 -7.37 17.79
N SER A 144 15.57 -6.23 17.39
CA SER A 144 17.02 -6.02 17.22
C SER A 144 17.71 -7.08 16.35
N GLY A 145 17.07 -7.51 15.27
CA GLY A 145 17.65 -8.48 14.34
C GLY A 145 16.69 -8.96 13.26
N ILE A 146 17.08 -10.06 12.61
CA ILE A 146 16.29 -10.63 11.51
C ILE A 146 15.10 -11.41 12.04
N SER A 147 13.91 -11.01 11.63
CA SER A 147 12.65 -11.66 11.96
C SER A 147 12.03 -12.36 10.74
N ASP A 148 10.98 -13.13 11.00
CA ASP A 148 10.06 -13.62 9.98
C ASP A 148 9.53 -12.54 9.01
N ALA A 149 9.31 -11.31 9.48
CA ALA A 149 8.88 -10.17 8.68
C ALA A 149 9.91 -9.81 7.59
N ASP A 150 11.20 -9.88 7.91
CA ASP A 150 12.29 -9.63 6.97
C ASP A 150 12.33 -10.70 5.87
N ILE A 151 12.21 -11.98 6.25
CA ILE A 151 12.15 -13.10 5.30
C ILE A 151 10.92 -13.01 4.40
N MET A 152 9.75 -12.69 4.96
CA MET A 152 8.53 -12.49 4.19
C MET A 152 8.66 -11.33 3.21
N MET A 153 9.24 -10.21 3.63
CA MET A 153 9.47 -9.07 2.77
C MET A 153 10.44 -9.41 1.63
N ALA A 154 11.59 -10.02 1.93
CA ALA A 154 12.56 -10.47 0.93
C ALA A 154 11.89 -11.37 -0.12
N SER A 155 11.09 -12.36 0.32
CA SER A 155 10.35 -13.26 -0.55
C SER A 155 9.34 -12.53 -1.46
N ARG A 156 8.63 -11.53 -0.92
CA ARG A 156 7.68 -10.71 -1.69
C ARG A 156 8.38 -9.82 -2.72
N ILE A 157 9.53 -9.24 -2.36
CA ILE A 157 10.38 -8.48 -3.29
C ILE A 157 10.82 -9.39 -4.44
N GLU A 158 11.33 -10.60 -4.15
CA GLU A 158 11.69 -11.58 -5.19
C GLU A 158 10.50 -11.97 -6.09
N LYS A 159 9.29 -12.06 -5.53
CA LYS A 159 8.08 -12.29 -6.32
C LYS A 159 7.80 -11.15 -7.29
N TYR A 160 7.97 -9.90 -6.88
CA TYR A 160 7.81 -8.74 -7.78
C TYR A 160 8.90 -8.67 -8.84
N ILE A 161 10.13 -9.01 -8.48
CA ILE A 161 11.24 -9.11 -9.44
C ILE A 161 10.93 -10.13 -10.53
N LYS A 162 10.40 -11.32 -10.18
CA LYS A 162 10.01 -12.34 -11.17
C LYS A 162 8.91 -11.90 -12.15
N GLN A 163 8.15 -10.85 -11.82
CA GLN A 163 7.09 -10.31 -12.67
C GLN A 163 7.59 -9.24 -13.66
N ILE A 164 8.83 -8.76 -13.50
CA ILE A 164 9.44 -7.83 -14.44
C ILE A 164 9.84 -8.62 -15.68
N ASP A 165 9.41 -8.16 -16.85
CA ASP A 165 9.76 -8.74 -18.14
C ASP A 165 11.30 -8.78 -18.28
N PRO A 166 11.91 -9.96 -18.49
CA PRO A 166 13.37 -10.07 -18.67
C PRO A 166 13.92 -9.22 -19.82
N LYS A 167 13.09 -8.93 -20.84
CA LYS A 167 13.46 -8.06 -21.97
C LYS A 167 13.41 -6.56 -21.61
N LYS A 168 12.84 -6.22 -20.45
CA LYS A 168 12.71 -4.86 -19.88
C LYS A 168 13.34 -4.79 -18.48
N GLY A 169 14.59 -5.24 -18.36
CA GLY A 169 15.46 -4.67 -17.34
C GLY A 169 15.57 -5.36 -15.99
N ILE A 170 15.93 -6.63 -15.99
CA ILE A 170 16.77 -7.13 -14.90
C ILE A 170 18.10 -7.55 -15.48
N LEU A 171 19.04 -6.60 -15.51
CA LEU A 171 20.45 -6.97 -15.63
C LEU A 171 20.87 -7.47 -14.25
N ILE A 172 20.60 -8.74 -13.97
CA ILE A 172 21.08 -9.39 -12.74
C ILE A 172 22.59 -9.16 -12.74
N GLY A 173 23.05 -8.26 -11.86
CA GLY A 173 24.46 -8.04 -11.61
C GLY A 173 24.99 -9.23 -10.84
N ASP A 174 25.20 -10.34 -11.54
CA ASP A 174 26.23 -11.30 -11.19
C ASP A 174 27.53 -10.70 -11.71
N LYS A 175 28.07 -9.75 -10.95
CA LYS A 175 29.50 -9.42 -10.96
C LYS A 175 29.96 -9.37 -9.53
#